data_AF-B3MJ15-F1
#
_entry.id   AF-B3MJ15-F1
#
_cell.length_a   1.000
_cell.length_b   1.000
_cell.length_c   1.000
_cell.angle_alpha   90.00
_cell.angle_beta   90.00
_cell.angle_gamma   90.00
#
_symmetry.space_group_name_H-M   'P 1'
#
loop_
_entity.id
_entity.type
_entity.pdbx_description
1 polymer ?
#
loop_
_entity_poly.entity_id
_entity_poly.type
_entity_poly.pdbx_seq_one_letter_code
_entity_poly.pdbx_strand_id
1 'polypeptide(L)'
;MWRIGLAFILLVAGRQISAGIAPEAQNAVEPPKCYSCEGINCLRTTLQNMTASCTDKLDVCVTIFEDYAVSERGCLSQISLAGQAKCEAKDNQCLKCSGQLCNNKGRKDFKCIQCLGSESATCNKGATSSLTATQCGLPTSANSFCYVKVVGEHLQRGCSLTVKEQKSCLADKDCSLCSPEDSSDGVACNAFDLTVGSKSGASQGQQVMSLGLAVLGMLFLRFVN
;
A
#
# COMPACT_ATOMS: atom_id res chain seq x y z
N MET A 1 -24.91 82.72 -60.77
CA MET A 1 -26.03 82.47 -59.83
C MET A 1 -25.79 81.10 -59.19
N TRP A 2 -25.84 81.03 -57.86
CA TRP A 2 -26.21 79.90 -56.96
C TRP A 2 -26.55 78.54 -57.62
N ARG A 3 -26.26 77.33 -57.10
CA ARG A 3 -25.82 76.83 -55.78
C ARG A 3 -25.76 75.27 -55.87
N ILE A 4 -25.03 74.62 -54.93
CA ILE A 4 -25.19 73.23 -54.41
C ILE A 4 -24.80 72.09 -55.40
N GLY A 5 -23.99 71.08 -55.09
CA GLY A 5 -23.46 70.54 -53.84
C GLY A 5 -23.68 69.02 -53.83
N LEU A 6 -22.63 68.21 -53.62
CA LEU A 6 -22.60 66.91 -52.93
C LEU A 6 -21.26 66.21 -53.21
N ALA A 7 -20.31 66.38 -52.28
CA ALA A 7 -19.11 65.57 -52.20
C ALA A 7 -19.45 64.26 -51.48
N PHE A 8 -19.32 63.13 -52.17
CA PHE A 8 -19.38 61.80 -51.55
C PHE A 8 -18.01 61.50 -50.92
N ILE A 9 -17.94 61.61 -49.59
CA ILE A 9 -16.79 61.17 -48.79
C ILE A 9 -16.98 59.67 -48.49
N LEU A 10 -16.19 58.82 -49.15
CA LEU A 10 -16.07 57.40 -48.82
C LEU A 10 -15.18 57.26 -47.57
N LEU A 11 -15.82 57.08 -46.41
CA LEU A 11 -15.18 56.65 -45.17
C LEU A 11 -14.81 55.16 -45.29
N VAL A 12 -13.57 54.87 -45.62
CA VAL A 12 -13.00 53.53 -45.47
C VAL A 12 -12.64 53.34 -44.00
N ALA A 13 -13.50 52.62 -43.26
CA ALA A 13 -13.21 52.19 -41.90
C ALA A 13 -12.10 51.13 -41.92
N GLY A 14 -10.84 51.57 -41.76
CA GLY A 14 -9.72 50.68 -41.50
C GLY A 14 -9.88 50.04 -40.12
N ARG A 15 -10.25 48.76 -40.09
CA ARG A 15 -10.15 47.95 -38.86
C ARG A 15 -8.68 47.69 -38.58
N GLN A 16 -8.12 48.39 -37.59
CA GLN A 16 -6.85 48.00 -36.99
C GLN A 16 -7.05 46.65 -36.29
N ILE A 17 -6.48 45.60 -36.86
CA ILE A 17 -6.27 44.34 -36.14
C ILE A 17 -5.09 44.60 -35.20
N SER A 18 -5.40 45.08 -33.99
CA SER A 18 -4.47 44.98 -32.87
C SER A 18 -4.39 43.50 -32.53
N ALA A 19 -3.40 42.80 -33.10
CA ALA A 19 -2.98 41.51 -32.61
C ALA A 19 -2.36 41.73 -31.22
N GLY A 20 -3.22 41.83 -30.21
CA GLY A 20 -2.80 41.61 -28.84
C GLY A 20 -2.26 40.19 -28.80
N ILE A 21 -0.94 40.08 -28.66
CA ILE A 21 -0.30 38.84 -28.20
C ILE A 21 -0.90 38.63 -26.81
N ALA A 22 -1.94 37.79 -26.73
CA ALA A 22 -2.34 37.23 -25.47
C ALA A 22 -1.07 36.61 -24.88
N PRO A 23 -0.70 36.90 -23.63
CA PRO A 23 0.30 36.08 -22.98
C PRO A 23 -0.29 34.68 -23.02
N GLU A 24 0.32 33.79 -23.80
CA GLU A 24 0.15 32.36 -23.58
C GLU A 24 0.35 32.20 -22.08
N ALA A 25 -0.72 31.81 -21.39
CA ALA A 25 -0.63 31.37 -20.03
C ALA A 25 0.33 30.18 -20.07
N GLN A 26 1.62 30.47 -19.84
CA GLN A 26 2.56 29.49 -19.38
C GLN A 26 1.91 28.96 -18.12
N ASN A 27 1.18 27.85 -18.23
CA ASN A 27 0.87 27.00 -17.10
C ASN A 27 2.24 26.57 -16.60
N ALA A 28 2.84 27.41 -15.76
CA ALA A 28 4.06 27.10 -15.08
C ALA A 28 3.72 25.92 -14.19
N VAL A 29 4.00 24.71 -14.67
CA VAL A 29 3.91 23.51 -13.85
C VAL A 29 4.88 23.76 -12.70
N GLU A 30 4.33 24.00 -11.52
CA GLU A 30 5.12 24.08 -10.30
C GLU A 30 5.81 22.73 -10.11
N PRO A 31 7.08 22.72 -9.66
CA PRO A 31 7.73 21.46 -9.33
C PRO A 31 6.87 20.63 -8.36
N PRO A 32 6.85 19.30 -8.50
CA PRO A 32 6.10 18.46 -7.58
C PRO A 32 6.62 18.63 -6.16
N LYS A 33 5.71 18.60 -5.21
CA LYS A 33 6.01 18.48 -3.79
C LYS A 33 5.79 17.02 -3.40
N CYS A 34 6.79 16.40 -2.81
CA CYS A 34 6.72 15.01 -2.36
C CYS A 34 6.73 14.95 -0.85
N TYR A 35 6.14 13.92 -0.28
CA TYR A 35 6.46 13.60 1.10
C TYR A 35 7.92 13.15 1.20
N SER A 36 8.57 13.44 2.33
CA SER A 36 10.00 13.19 2.52
C SER A 36 10.33 12.62 3.89
N CYS A 37 11.19 11.61 3.91
CA CYS A 37 11.77 11.02 5.11
C CYS A 37 12.97 10.16 4.72
N GLU A 38 13.85 9.87 5.67
CA GLU A 38 14.99 8.97 5.49
C GLU A 38 15.17 8.07 6.72
N GLY A 39 15.46 6.79 6.47
CA GLY A 39 15.75 5.78 7.47
C GLY A 39 14.66 5.65 8.52
N ILE A 40 15.05 5.61 9.79
CA ILE A 40 14.12 5.41 10.92
C ILE A 40 13.05 6.51 11.02
N ASN A 41 13.29 7.70 10.45
CA ASN A 41 12.29 8.77 10.45
C ASN A 41 11.08 8.42 9.58
N CYS A 42 11.23 7.54 8.58
CA CYS A 42 10.11 7.02 7.80
C CYS A 42 9.18 6.10 8.61
N LEU A 43 9.62 5.59 9.76
CA LEU A 43 8.77 4.78 10.65
C LEU A 43 8.11 5.62 11.76
N ARG A 44 8.45 6.91 11.86
CA ARG A 44 7.85 7.81 12.87
C ARG A 44 6.55 8.37 12.33
N THR A 45 5.43 8.04 12.98
CA THR A 45 4.10 8.54 12.61
C THR A 45 4.01 10.06 12.64
N THR A 46 4.74 10.71 13.55
CA THR A 46 4.81 12.17 13.67
C THR A 46 5.53 12.87 12.52
N LEU A 47 6.29 12.14 11.70
CA LEU A 47 7.08 12.70 10.59
C LEU A 47 6.53 12.32 9.20
N GLN A 48 5.40 11.61 9.12
CA GLN A 48 4.84 11.14 7.85
C GLN A 48 4.41 12.26 6.89
N ASN A 49 4.10 13.43 7.45
CA ASN A 49 3.64 14.60 6.73
C ASN A 49 4.77 15.58 6.40
N MET A 50 6.03 15.23 6.66
CA MET A 50 7.16 16.01 6.19
C MET A 50 7.23 15.98 4.67
N THR A 51 7.60 17.10 4.06
CA THR A 51 7.56 17.27 2.60
C THR A 51 8.79 17.99 2.08
N ALA A 52 9.18 17.71 0.85
CA ALA A 52 10.21 18.42 0.11
C ALA A 52 9.65 18.87 -1.25
N SER A 53 10.07 20.06 -1.71
CA SER A 53 9.79 20.53 -3.06
C SER A 53 10.89 20.06 -4.00
N CYS A 54 10.51 19.44 -5.12
CA CYS A 54 11.49 18.99 -6.11
C CYS A 54 12.12 20.18 -6.82
N THR A 55 13.38 20.04 -7.23
CA THR A 55 14.09 21.09 -7.98
C THR A 55 13.61 21.14 -9.43
N ASP A 56 13.37 19.96 -10.03
CA ASP A 56 12.95 19.82 -11.42
C ASP A 56 11.42 19.73 -11.53
N LYS A 57 10.85 20.42 -12.52
CA LYS A 57 9.41 20.39 -12.85
C LYS A 57 8.96 19.04 -13.40
N LEU A 58 9.89 18.28 -13.96
CA LEU A 58 9.67 16.95 -14.51
C LEU A 58 10.08 15.83 -13.54
N ASP A 59 10.48 16.19 -12.31
CA ASP A 59 10.80 15.19 -11.28
C ASP A 59 9.55 14.38 -10.90
N VAL A 60 9.77 13.25 -10.23
CA VAL A 60 8.73 12.36 -9.74
C VAL A 60 8.95 12.03 -8.28
N CYS A 61 7.85 11.82 -7.56
CA CYS A 61 7.95 11.38 -6.18
C CYS A 61 8.26 9.89 -6.12
N VAL A 62 9.06 9.51 -5.13
CA VAL A 62 9.42 8.13 -4.86
C VAL A 62 9.09 7.72 -3.43
N THR A 63 8.76 6.45 -3.26
CA THR A 63 8.82 5.73 -1.98
C THR A 63 9.71 4.52 -2.19
N ILE A 64 10.74 4.42 -1.36
CA ILE A 64 11.73 3.36 -1.41
C ILE A 64 11.50 2.47 -0.20
N PHE A 65 11.59 1.18 -0.45
CA PHE A 65 11.34 0.16 0.52
C PHE A 65 12.61 -0.64 0.81
N GLU A 66 12.65 -1.18 2.01
CA GLU A 66 13.51 -2.31 2.40
C GLU A 66 12.54 -3.38 2.88
N ASP A 67 12.51 -4.52 2.19
CA ASP A 67 11.39 -5.46 2.28
C ASP A 67 10.07 -4.70 2.18
N TYR A 68 9.18 -4.78 3.17
CA TYR A 68 7.91 -4.06 3.18
C TYR A 68 7.92 -2.77 4.01
N ALA A 69 9.07 -2.38 4.58
CA ALA A 69 9.21 -1.16 5.35
C ALA A 69 9.62 0.00 4.45
N VAL A 70 9.17 1.22 4.77
CA VAL A 70 9.61 2.42 4.06
C VAL A 70 10.99 2.81 4.56
N SER A 71 11.97 2.88 3.66
CA SER A 71 13.33 3.32 3.95
C SER A 71 13.56 4.78 3.58
N GLU A 72 12.91 5.28 2.52
CA GLU A 72 13.14 6.64 2.03
C GLU A 72 11.93 7.17 1.24
N ARG A 73 11.67 8.47 1.32
CA ARG A 73 10.68 9.17 0.50
C ARG A 73 11.24 10.51 0.07
N GLY A 74 10.91 10.94 -1.15
CA GLY A 74 11.32 12.25 -1.65
C GLY A 74 11.11 12.38 -3.15
N CYS A 75 11.81 13.35 -3.73
CA CYS A 75 11.94 13.53 -5.16
C CYS A 75 13.02 12.60 -5.71
N LEU A 76 12.82 11.98 -6.87
CA LEU A 76 13.78 11.01 -7.43
C LEU A 76 15.17 11.61 -7.60
N SER A 77 15.28 12.87 -8.05
CA SER A 77 16.59 13.53 -8.24
C SER A 77 17.31 13.90 -6.94
N GLN A 78 16.61 13.92 -5.81
CA GLN A 78 17.10 14.38 -4.51
C GLN A 78 17.21 13.25 -3.46
N ILE A 79 16.82 12.03 -3.82
CA ILE A 79 16.91 10.83 -2.98
C ILE A 79 18.36 10.31 -2.95
N SER A 80 18.71 9.47 -1.98
CA SER A 80 20.04 8.86 -1.89
C SER A 80 20.45 8.07 -3.14
N LEU A 81 21.76 7.94 -3.41
CA LEU A 81 22.26 7.15 -4.56
C LEU A 81 21.82 5.67 -4.49
N ALA A 82 21.79 5.08 -3.30
CA ALA A 82 21.27 3.73 -3.09
C ALA A 82 19.78 3.66 -3.42
N GLY A 83 19.02 4.69 -3.07
CA GLY A 83 17.62 4.83 -3.43
C GLY A 83 17.39 4.95 -4.94
N GLN A 84 18.19 5.78 -5.62
CA GLN A 84 18.14 5.90 -7.09
C GLN A 84 18.40 4.55 -7.76
N ALA A 85 19.40 3.80 -7.30
CA ALA A 85 19.71 2.47 -7.82
C ALA A 85 18.54 1.47 -7.64
N LYS A 86 17.87 1.47 -6.47
CA LYS A 86 16.64 0.67 -6.27
C LYS A 86 15.54 1.07 -7.25
N CYS A 87 15.39 2.36 -7.52
CA CYS A 87 14.43 2.87 -8.50
C CYS A 87 14.78 2.58 -9.96
N GLU A 88 16.03 2.21 -10.26
CA GLU A 88 16.49 1.78 -11.58
C GLU A 88 16.35 0.26 -11.80
N ALA A 89 16.40 -0.53 -10.72
CA ALA A 89 16.29 -1.99 -10.75
C ALA A 89 14.92 -2.50 -11.26
N LYS A 90 13.89 -1.63 -11.30
CA LYS A 90 12.52 -1.92 -11.77
C LYS A 90 11.82 -3.05 -11.00
N ASP A 91 12.21 -3.29 -9.75
CA ASP A 91 11.53 -4.22 -8.85
C ASP A 91 10.45 -3.50 -8.00
N ASN A 92 9.91 -4.19 -7.01
CA ASN A 92 8.90 -3.65 -6.09
C ASN A 92 9.49 -2.79 -4.96
N GLN A 93 10.81 -2.61 -4.88
CA GLN A 93 11.48 -1.82 -3.83
C GLN A 93 11.40 -0.32 -4.09
N CYS A 94 10.90 0.11 -5.25
CA CYS A 94 10.63 1.52 -5.53
C CYS A 94 9.27 1.75 -6.17
N LEU A 95 8.49 2.63 -5.57
CA LEU A 95 7.26 3.17 -6.16
C LEU A 95 7.51 4.60 -6.65
N LYS A 96 7.36 4.81 -7.97
CA LYS A 96 7.36 6.13 -8.60
C LYS A 96 5.92 6.60 -8.82
N CYS A 97 5.66 7.88 -8.61
CA CYS A 97 4.39 8.51 -8.96
C CYS A 97 4.59 9.99 -9.34
N SER A 98 3.65 10.52 -10.12
CA SER A 98 3.66 11.91 -10.58
C SER A 98 2.51 12.68 -9.93
N GLY A 99 2.76 13.96 -9.62
CA GLY A 99 1.79 14.84 -8.98
C GLY A 99 2.11 15.17 -7.52
N GLN A 100 1.32 16.06 -6.94
CA GLN A 100 1.55 16.57 -5.60
C GLN A 100 1.28 15.48 -4.55
N LEU A 101 2.26 15.26 -3.68
CA LEU A 101 2.17 14.41 -2.48
C LEU A 101 1.67 12.97 -2.77
N CYS A 102 1.97 12.44 -3.95
CA CYS A 102 1.43 11.16 -4.40
C CYS A 102 2.09 9.92 -3.76
N ASN A 103 3.27 10.08 -3.17
CA ASN A 103 4.11 8.98 -2.68
C ASN A 103 3.68 8.50 -1.29
N ASN A 104 2.40 8.12 -1.14
CA ASN A 104 1.75 7.76 0.12
C ASN A 104 1.10 6.35 0.10
N LYS A 105 1.60 5.46 -0.75
CA LYS A 105 1.15 4.06 -0.87
C LYS A 105 2.26 3.11 -0.45
N GLY A 106 1.89 1.93 0.04
CA GLY A 106 2.84 0.84 0.30
C GLY A 106 3.41 0.26 -0.98
N ARG A 107 4.21 -0.81 -0.90
CA ARG A 107 4.72 -1.51 -2.08
C ARG A 107 3.59 -2.01 -2.98
N LYS A 108 3.86 -2.15 -4.28
CA LYS A 108 2.86 -2.60 -5.27
C LYS A 108 2.35 -4.02 -4.99
N ASP A 109 3.20 -4.87 -4.48
CA ASP A 109 2.92 -6.26 -4.11
C ASP A 109 2.44 -6.41 -2.66
N PHE A 110 2.46 -5.36 -1.85
CA PHE A 110 1.79 -5.36 -0.55
C PHE A 110 0.28 -5.18 -0.74
N LYS A 111 -0.42 -6.29 -0.98
CA LYS A 111 -1.87 -6.32 -1.19
C LYS A 111 -2.55 -7.21 -0.17
N CYS A 112 -3.65 -6.72 0.39
CA CYS A 112 -4.50 -7.48 1.28
C CYS A 112 -5.95 -7.38 0.82
N ILE A 113 -6.78 -8.35 1.19
CA ILE A 113 -8.23 -8.17 1.16
C ILE A 113 -8.59 -7.13 2.22
N GLN A 114 -9.41 -6.14 1.84
CA GLN A 114 -9.85 -5.05 2.71
C GLN A 114 -11.37 -4.95 2.65
N CYS A 115 -12.07 -5.40 3.69
CA CYS A 115 -13.54 -5.43 3.72
C CYS A 115 -14.09 -5.60 5.15
N LEU A 116 -15.39 -5.30 5.29
CA LEU A 116 -16.18 -5.55 6.49
C LEU A 116 -17.32 -6.52 6.18
N GLY A 117 -17.43 -7.58 6.98
CA GLY A 117 -18.47 -8.60 6.86
C GLY A 117 -19.89 -8.11 7.13
N SER A 118 -20.04 -7.00 7.85
CA SER A 118 -21.31 -6.30 8.04
C SER A 118 -21.80 -5.59 6.78
N GLU A 119 -20.89 -5.22 5.88
CA GLU A 119 -21.19 -4.51 4.63
C GLU A 119 -21.25 -5.48 3.44
N SER A 120 -20.47 -6.55 3.50
CA SER A 120 -20.40 -7.56 2.45
C SER A 120 -20.32 -8.97 3.04
N ALA A 121 -21.36 -9.77 2.81
CA ALA A 121 -21.43 -11.15 3.30
C ALA A 121 -20.26 -12.02 2.78
N THR A 122 -19.71 -11.72 1.60
CA THR A 122 -18.56 -12.44 1.03
C THR A 122 -17.27 -12.21 1.82
N CYS A 123 -17.16 -11.09 2.54
CA CYS A 123 -16.01 -10.82 3.41
C CYS A 123 -15.90 -11.83 4.57
N ASN A 124 -17.04 -12.39 5.02
CA ASN A 124 -17.10 -13.44 6.04
C ASN A 124 -16.69 -14.82 5.52
N LYS A 125 -16.47 -14.96 4.20
CA LYS A 125 -16.20 -16.24 3.53
C LYS A 125 -15.00 -16.12 2.59
N GLY A 126 -13.90 -15.56 3.07
CA GLY A 126 -12.73 -15.27 2.25
C GLY A 126 -12.11 -16.53 1.63
N ALA A 127 -12.21 -17.68 2.30
CA ALA A 127 -11.59 -18.91 1.83
C ALA A 127 -12.31 -19.51 0.61
N THR A 128 -13.57 -19.11 0.39
CA THR A 128 -14.43 -19.63 -0.69
C THR A 128 -14.92 -18.55 -1.64
N SER A 129 -14.70 -17.27 -1.32
CA SER A 129 -15.13 -16.13 -2.14
C SER A 129 -13.98 -15.59 -2.99
N SER A 130 -14.26 -15.17 -4.21
CA SER A 130 -13.30 -14.45 -5.06
C SER A 130 -13.17 -12.98 -4.64
N LEU A 131 -12.56 -12.73 -3.47
CA LEU A 131 -12.29 -11.37 -2.99
C LEU A 131 -11.02 -10.83 -3.62
N THR A 132 -11.09 -9.60 -4.14
CA THR A 132 -9.93 -8.93 -4.75
C THR A 132 -9.09 -8.25 -3.68
N ALA A 133 -7.79 -8.54 -3.67
CA ALA A 133 -6.82 -7.84 -2.84
C ALA A 133 -6.49 -6.46 -3.42
N THR A 134 -6.37 -5.47 -2.55
CA THR A 134 -6.03 -4.09 -2.91
C THR A 134 -4.73 -3.66 -2.25
N GLN A 135 -4.00 -2.77 -2.91
CA GLN A 135 -2.73 -2.27 -2.39
C GLN A 135 -2.93 -1.56 -1.05
N CYS A 136 -2.08 -1.89 -0.10
CA CYS A 136 -2.09 -1.31 1.22
C CYS A 136 -1.56 0.12 1.24
N GLY A 137 -1.92 0.84 2.31
CA GLY A 137 -1.35 2.15 2.62
C GLY A 137 0.14 2.08 2.96
N LEU A 138 0.73 3.24 3.19
CA LEU A 138 2.11 3.38 3.59
C LEU A 138 2.32 2.83 5.03
N PRO A 139 3.17 1.83 5.24
CA PRO A 139 3.47 1.32 6.57
C PRO A 139 4.41 2.26 7.34
N THR A 140 4.20 2.37 8.65
CA THR A 140 5.11 3.06 9.59
C THR A 140 5.70 2.08 10.61
N SER A 141 5.86 0.84 10.20
CA SER A 141 6.45 -0.25 10.97
C SER A 141 7.53 -0.93 10.15
N ALA A 142 8.47 -1.60 10.84
CA ALA A 142 9.53 -2.36 10.17
C ALA A 142 9.02 -3.61 9.44
N ASN A 143 7.81 -4.07 9.78
CA ASN A 143 7.13 -5.17 9.11
C ASN A 143 5.75 -4.71 8.65
N SER A 144 5.21 -5.39 7.65
CA SER A 144 3.88 -5.13 7.10
C SER A 144 3.11 -6.43 7.05
N PHE A 145 1.86 -6.42 7.50
CA PHE A 145 1.03 -7.63 7.57
C PHE A 145 -0.35 -7.36 7.00
N CYS A 146 -1.01 -8.41 6.53
CA CYS A 146 -2.46 -8.42 6.41
C CYS A 146 -3.06 -8.98 7.71
N TYR A 147 -4.33 -8.69 7.97
CA TYR A 147 -5.07 -9.28 9.07
C TYR A 147 -6.45 -9.79 8.67
N VAL A 148 -6.94 -10.72 9.48
CA VAL A 148 -8.36 -11.09 9.62
C VAL A 148 -8.71 -10.93 11.10
N LYS A 149 -9.86 -10.35 11.40
CA LYS A 149 -10.33 -10.13 12.78
C LYS A 149 -11.84 -10.34 12.90
N VAL A 150 -12.31 -10.86 14.03
CA VAL A 150 -13.73 -10.89 14.38
C VAL A 150 -14.17 -9.54 14.97
N VAL A 151 -15.27 -9.00 14.46
CA VAL A 151 -15.92 -7.77 14.93
C VAL A 151 -17.42 -8.07 15.07
N GLY A 152 -17.88 -8.29 16.31
CA GLY A 152 -19.23 -8.80 16.56
C GLY A 152 -19.40 -10.21 16.00
N GLU A 153 -20.35 -10.38 15.08
CA GLU A 153 -20.60 -11.65 14.37
C GLU A 153 -19.97 -11.69 12.97
N HIS A 154 -19.17 -10.68 12.62
CA HIS A 154 -18.61 -10.50 11.28
C HIS A 154 -17.08 -10.57 11.29
N LEU A 155 -16.50 -10.86 10.12
CA LEU A 155 -15.07 -10.74 9.89
C LEU A 155 -14.73 -9.38 9.28
N GLN A 156 -13.62 -8.82 9.72
CA GLN A 156 -12.95 -7.67 9.13
C GLN A 156 -11.60 -8.12 8.59
N ARG A 157 -11.27 -7.67 7.38
CA ARG A 157 -9.99 -7.95 6.73
C ARG A 157 -9.32 -6.63 6.38
N GLY A 158 -8.01 -6.55 6.52
CA GLY A 158 -7.28 -5.35 6.14
C GLY A 158 -5.77 -5.45 6.21
N CYS A 159 -5.12 -4.31 6.08
CA CYS A 159 -3.67 -4.14 6.25
C CYS A 159 -3.35 -3.68 7.68
N SER A 160 -2.28 -4.18 8.27
CA SER A 160 -1.72 -3.74 9.55
C SER A 160 -0.45 -2.94 9.28
N LEU A 161 -0.53 -1.61 9.42
CA LEU A 161 0.45 -0.65 8.94
C LEU A 161 1.33 -0.09 10.06
N THR A 162 0.95 -0.29 11.32
CA THR A 162 1.65 0.26 12.47
C THR A 162 1.98 -0.81 13.51
N VAL A 163 3.04 -0.60 14.28
CA VAL A 163 3.40 -1.48 15.40
C VAL A 163 2.26 -1.58 16.44
N LYS A 164 1.47 -0.50 16.60
CA LYS A 164 0.33 -0.48 17.52
C LYS A 164 -0.75 -1.46 17.08
N GLU A 165 -1.13 -1.45 15.81
CA GLU A 165 -2.12 -2.37 15.23
C GLU A 165 -1.63 -3.82 15.32
N GLN A 166 -0.36 -4.06 14.98
CA GLN A 166 0.25 -5.39 15.04
C GLN A 166 0.22 -5.96 16.47
N LYS A 167 0.67 -5.18 17.45
CA LYS A 167 0.63 -5.59 18.86
C LYS A 167 -0.79 -5.81 19.36
N SER A 168 -1.72 -4.94 18.96
CA SER A 168 -3.12 -5.08 19.34
C SER A 168 -3.73 -6.36 18.77
N CYS A 169 -3.39 -6.73 17.53
CA CYS A 169 -3.87 -7.95 16.91
C CYS A 169 -3.26 -9.20 17.56
N LEU A 170 -1.95 -9.19 17.82
CA LEU A 170 -1.26 -10.32 18.48
C LEU A 170 -1.77 -10.58 19.91
N ALA A 171 -2.25 -9.54 20.60
CA ALA A 171 -2.86 -9.67 21.93
C ALA A 171 -4.33 -10.09 21.88
N ASP A 172 -4.96 -10.09 20.70
CA ASP A 172 -6.38 -10.37 20.50
C ASP A 172 -6.56 -11.77 19.88
N LYS A 173 -7.12 -12.69 20.65
CA LYS A 173 -7.40 -14.07 20.18
C LYS A 173 -8.32 -14.13 18.96
N ASP A 174 -9.09 -13.07 18.75
CA ASP A 174 -10.04 -12.96 17.65
C ASP A 174 -9.41 -12.23 16.45
N CYS A 175 -8.09 -12.06 16.42
CA CYS A 175 -7.33 -11.47 15.34
C CYS A 175 -6.18 -12.38 14.92
N SER A 176 -5.85 -12.39 13.63
CA SER A 176 -4.70 -13.11 13.10
C SER A 176 -4.01 -12.31 12.01
N LEU A 177 -2.68 -12.33 12.05
CA LEU A 177 -1.80 -11.69 11.08
C LEU A 177 -1.23 -12.74 10.11
N CYS A 178 -0.98 -12.34 8.88
CA CYS A 178 -0.21 -13.11 7.90
C CYS A 178 0.73 -12.20 7.12
N SER A 179 1.85 -12.75 6.65
CA SER A 179 2.81 -12.01 5.84
C SER A 179 2.27 -11.89 4.40
N PRO A 180 2.42 -10.74 3.73
CA PRO A 180 2.08 -10.62 2.31
C PRO A 180 2.83 -11.64 1.43
N GLU A 181 3.99 -12.10 1.87
CA GLU A 181 4.79 -13.15 1.21
C GLU A 181 4.14 -14.53 1.25
N ASP A 182 3.22 -14.77 2.20
CA ASP A 182 2.45 -16.02 2.30
C ASP A 182 1.31 -16.08 1.25
N SER A 183 1.19 -15.05 0.40
CA SER A 183 0.20 -15.01 -0.68
C SER A 183 0.59 -15.97 -1.81
N SER A 184 -0.39 -16.62 -2.42
CA SER A 184 -0.22 -17.42 -3.63
C SER A 184 -0.75 -16.68 -4.85
N ASP A 185 -0.53 -17.23 -6.05
CA ASP A 185 -0.94 -16.60 -7.31
C ASP A 185 -2.41 -16.18 -7.30
N GLY A 186 -2.64 -14.87 -7.16
CA GLY A 186 -3.98 -14.26 -7.14
C GLY A 186 -4.74 -14.33 -5.81
N VAL A 187 -4.18 -14.92 -4.75
CA VAL A 187 -4.83 -15.05 -3.44
C VAL A 187 -4.00 -14.37 -2.35
N ALA A 188 -4.53 -13.29 -1.77
CA ALA A 188 -3.88 -12.64 -0.64
C ALA A 188 -3.83 -13.55 0.60
N CYS A 189 -2.77 -13.45 1.39
CA CYS A 189 -2.58 -14.27 2.58
C CYS A 189 -3.77 -14.23 3.55
N ASN A 190 -4.49 -13.11 3.61
CA ASN A 190 -5.64 -12.93 4.51
C ASN A 190 -6.96 -13.38 3.88
N ALA A 191 -6.95 -14.40 3.03
CA ALA A 191 -8.16 -15.03 2.51
C ALA A 191 -8.75 -16.07 3.48
N PHE A 192 -8.02 -16.61 4.46
CA PHE A 192 -8.55 -17.63 5.38
C PHE A 192 -9.69 -17.11 6.28
N ASP A 193 -10.56 -18.00 6.74
CA ASP A 193 -11.66 -17.64 7.65
C ASP A 193 -11.27 -17.92 9.11
N LEU A 194 -11.46 -16.93 9.98
CA LEU A 194 -11.34 -17.13 11.42
C LEU A 194 -12.63 -17.75 11.95
N THR A 195 -12.49 -18.80 12.77
CA THR A 195 -13.66 -19.38 13.43
C THR A 195 -14.07 -18.49 14.60
N VAL A 196 -15.22 -17.85 14.48
CA VAL A 196 -15.84 -17.06 15.55
C VAL A 196 -16.11 -18.00 16.73
N GLY A 197 -15.34 -17.87 17.81
CA GLY A 197 -15.57 -18.62 19.05
C GLY A 197 -14.72 -19.88 19.28
N SER A 198 -13.76 -20.22 18.42
CA SER A 198 -12.77 -21.24 18.80
C SER A 198 -11.71 -20.60 19.68
N LYS A 199 -11.78 -20.88 20.98
CA LYS A 199 -10.64 -20.76 21.88
C LYS A 199 -9.43 -21.36 21.16
N SER A 200 -8.34 -20.62 21.02
CA SER A 200 -7.07 -21.13 20.49
C SER A 200 -6.58 -22.26 21.39
N GLY A 201 -7.05 -23.48 21.13
CA GLY A 201 -6.44 -24.70 21.58
C GLY A 201 -5.31 -24.99 20.62
N ALA A 202 -4.09 -25.01 21.16
CA ALA A 202 -2.95 -25.63 20.51
C ALA A 202 -3.37 -26.98 19.90
N SER A 203 -2.79 -27.29 18.74
CA SER A 203 -2.87 -28.58 18.05
C SER A 203 -3.21 -29.77 18.97
N GLN A 204 -4.43 -30.31 18.85
CA GLN A 204 -4.73 -31.62 19.40
C GLN A 204 -5.62 -32.42 18.43
N GLY A 205 -4.95 -33.03 17.44
CA GLY A 205 -5.36 -34.25 16.74
C GLY A 205 -4.05 -35.00 16.48
N GLN A 206 -3.81 -36.23 16.93
CA GLN A 206 -4.68 -37.41 16.86
C GLN A 206 -4.67 -38.21 18.17
N GLN A 207 -5.85 -38.51 18.71
CA GLN A 207 -6.09 -39.78 19.38
C GLN A 207 -7.00 -40.60 18.47
N VAL A 208 -6.43 -41.62 17.82
CA VAL A 208 -7.20 -42.72 17.26
C VAL A 208 -6.84 -43.94 18.09
N MET A 209 -7.87 -44.53 18.69
CA MET A 209 -7.80 -45.72 19.54
C MET A 209 -7.21 -46.91 18.78
N SER A 210 -6.25 -47.61 19.39
CA SER A 210 -5.99 -49.03 19.12
C SER A 210 -5.53 -49.72 20.39
N LEU A 211 -6.44 -50.49 20.99
CA LEU A 211 -6.12 -51.56 21.94
C LEU A 211 -5.74 -52.80 21.14
N GLY A 212 -4.59 -53.42 21.43
CA GLY A 212 -4.26 -54.73 20.88
C GLY A 212 -2.81 -55.19 21.10
N LEU A 213 -2.57 -55.85 22.24
CA LEU A 213 -1.67 -57.01 22.47
C LEU A 213 -0.29 -57.06 21.77
N ALA A 214 0.79 -57.00 22.56
CA ALA A 214 1.86 -58.01 22.59
C ALA A 214 2.90 -57.70 23.68
N VAL A 215 2.77 -58.38 24.81
CA VAL A 215 3.88 -58.66 25.74
C VAL A 215 4.70 -59.79 25.12
N LEU A 216 6.00 -59.61 24.88
CA LEU A 216 7.06 -60.63 25.02
C LEU A 216 8.40 -60.15 24.42
N GLY A 217 9.46 -60.20 25.21
CA GLY A 217 10.80 -60.49 24.69
C GLY A 217 11.86 -59.41 24.79
N MET A 218 12.21 -58.93 25.99
CA MET A 218 13.58 -58.43 26.25
C MET A 218 14.01 -58.71 27.70
N LEU A 219 14.22 -59.99 28.00
CA LEU A 219 15.01 -60.46 29.14
C LEU A 219 16.07 -61.44 28.65
N PHE A 220 17.02 -60.94 27.86
CA PHE A 220 18.29 -61.62 27.61
C PHE A 220 19.37 -60.56 27.42
N LEU A 221 19.95 -60.11 28.54
CA LEU A 221 21.31 -59.55 28.63
C LEU A 221 21.67 -59.34 30.12
N ARG A 222 21.64 -60.43 30.89
CA ARG A 222 22.21 -60.49 32.25
C ARG A 222 22.76 -61.89 32.55
N PHE A 223 23.51 -62.49 31.61
CA PHE A 223 24.45 -63.58 31.93
C PHE A 223 25.63 -63.51 30.95
N VAL A 224 26.58 -62.62 31.25
CA VAL A 224 27.99 -62.80 30.90
C VAL A 224 28.66 -63.23 32.20
N ASN A 225 28.71 -64.54 32.41
CA ASN A 225 29.84 -65.31 32.93
C ASN A 225 29.51 -66.80 32.82
#